data_AF-A0A832LU49-F1
#
_entry.id   AF-A0A832LU49-F1
#
_cell.length_a   1.000
_cell.length_b   1.000
_cell.length_c   1.000
_cell.angle_alpha   90.00
_cell.angle_beta   90.00
_cell.angle_gamma   90.00
#
_symmetry.space_group_name_H-M   'P 1'
#
loop_
_entity.id
_entity.type
_entity.pdbx_description
1 polymer ?
#
loop_
_entity_poly.entity_id
_entity_poly.type
_entity_poly.pdbx_seq_one_letter_code
_entity_poly.pdbx_strand_id
1 'polypeptide(L)'
;MPLLPLSWRFAPSVYQDDGSRRVQLTVENRGNQELIGDLYLYTQGARRLTGRQLADWRTRFQPDIQQRLTLPPRQSAVITFFVPADAPLTRYFYAEFVSSTNRLAWTQQEINSPILIGNLAPHGANRPVTVQITNLNTGTGITKTTTADANGVWRVSLQAGDEAILDDDGFYTPVWLVHVKAQGALSQQFPETLLPGGDTLDPYLRSQLVLGDVDGDDCIDDADLLAVLFNFGGNNPSADLNMDGIVDDADLLLVLFNFGAGC
;
A
#
# COMPACT_ATOMS: atom_id res chain seq x y z
N MET A 1 -0.52 -2.85 -39.23
CA MET A 1 -1.62 -3.63 -38.59
C MET A 1 -2.26 -2.72 -37.57
N PRO A 2 -3.60 -2.61 -37.51
CA PRO A 2 -4.23 -1.85 -36.43
C PRO A 2 -3.88 -2.49 -35.09
N LEU A 3 -3.34 -1.69 -34.18
CA LEU A 3 -3.12 -2.11 -32.80
C LEU A 3 -4.49 -2.47 -32.21
N LEU A 4 -4.56 -3.60 -31.51
CA LEU A 4 -5.76 -3.96 -30.74
C LEU A 4 -6.08 -2.80 -29.78
N PRO A 5 -7.32 -2.30 -29.74
CA PRO A 5 -7.70 -1.19 -28.88
C PRO A 5 -7.88 -1.67 -27.44
N LEU A 6 -6.81 -2.19 -26.85
CA LEU A 6 -6.78 -2.75 -25.51
C LEU A 6 -5.94 -1.86 -24.60
N SER A 7 -6.42 -1.64 -23.39
CA SER A 7 -5.60 -1.18 -22.27
C SER A 7 -5.55 -2.25 -21.19
N TRP A 8 -4.50 -2.22 -20.39
CA TRP A 8 -4.36 -3.09 -19.23
C TRP A 8 -3.91 -2.28 -18.02
N ARG A 9 -4.26 -2.75 -16.84
CA ARG A 9 -3.76 -2.25 -15.55
C ARG A 9 -3.55 -3.42 -14.60
N PHE A 10 -2.54 -3.30 -13.75
CA PHE A 10 -2.33 -4.20 -12.63
C PHE A 10 -2.67 -3.45 -11.35
N ALA A 11 -3.51 -4.06 -10.51
CA ALA A 11 -3.75 -3.54 -9.17
C ALA A 11 -2.53 -3.82 -8.27
N PRO A 12 -2.31 -3.01 -7.21
CA PRO A 12 -1.35 -3.35 -6.16
C PRO A 12 -1.58 -4.76 -5.61
N SER A 13 -0.49 -5.45 -5.28
CA SER A 13 -0.55 -6.81 -4.79
C SER A 13 -1.11 -6.87 -3.37
N VAL A 14 -1.93 -7.87 -3.10
CA VAL A 14 -2.51 -8.14 -1.77
C VAL A 14 -1.82 -9.35 -1.16
N TYR A 15 -1.10 -9.16 -0.05
CA TYR A 15 -0.46 -10.25 0.68
C TYR A 15 -1.49 -11.20 1.26
N GLN A 16 -1.22 -12.49 1.15
CA GLN A 16 -2.02 -13.57 1.74
C GLN A 16 -1.30 -14.12 2.97
N ASP A 17 -2.01 -14.88 3.79
CA ASP A 17 -1.48 -15.44 5.04
C ASP A 17 -0.30 -16.41 4.82
N ASP A 18 -0.23 -17.04 3.65
CA ASP A 18 0.86 -17.94 3.25
C ASP A 18 2.07 -17.19 2.67
N GLY A 19 2.07 -15.86 2.69
CA GLY A 19 3.10 -15.00 2.12
C GLY A 19 3.03 -14.86 0.60
N SER A 20 2.12 -15.57 -0.08
CA SER A 20 1.82 -15.34 -1.48
C SER A 20 1.15 -13.99 -1.67
N ARG A 21 1.13 -13.51 -2.91
CA ARG A 21 0.57 -12.20 -3.25
C ARG A 21 -0.47 -12.36 -4.35
N ARG A 22 -1.71 -11.98 -4.05
CA ARG A 22 -2.78 -11.91 -5.05
C ARG A 22 -2.58 -10.67 -5.91
N VAL A 23 -2.64 -10.84 -7.22
CA VAL A 23 -2.52 -9.77 -8.21
C VAL A 23 -3.73 -9.82 -9.14
N GLN A 24 -4.27 -8.66 -9.46
CA GLN A 24 -5.36 -8.51 -10.42
C GLN A 24 -4.87 -7.74 -11.65
N LEU A 25 -5.04 -8.37 -12.81
CA LEU A 25 -4.89 -7.74 -14.12
C LEU A 25 -6.27 -7.38 -14.65
N THR A 26 -6.55 -6.10 -14.87
CA THR A 26 -7.72 -5.68 -15.65
C THR A 26 -7.30 -5.48 -17.10
N VAL A 27 -8.01 -6.12 -18.03
CA VAL A 27 -7.87 -5.89 -19.47
C VAL A 27 -9.17 -5.27 -19.98
N GLU A 28 -9.08 -4.11 -20.62
CA GLU A 28 -10.22 -3.33 -21.07
C GLU A 28 -10.20 -3.16 -22.58
N ASN A 29 -11.35 -3.39 -23.21
CA ASN A 29 -11.59 -3.04 -24.60
C ASN A 29 -11.95 -1.55 -24.73
N ARG A 30 -11.01 -0.74 -25.24
CA ARG A 30 -11.19 0.69 -25.53
C ARG A 30 -11.84 0.94 -26.90
N GLY A 31 -12.06 -0.11 -27.68
CA GLY A 31 -12.65 -0.05 -29.01
C GLY A 31 -14.17 0.03 -29.00
N ASN A 32 -14.73 0.12 -30.20
CA ASN A 32 -16.18 0.18 -30.44
C ASN A 32 -16.73 -1.15 -30.99
N GLN A 33 -15.89 -2.18 -31.06
CA GLN A 33 -16.26 -3.53 -31.52
C GLN A 33 -15.90 -4.55 -30.45
N GLU A 34 -16.65 -5.64 -30.38
CA GLU A 34 -16.36 -6.76 -29.50
C GLU A 34 -15.01 -7.39 -29.86
N LEU A 35 -14.20 -7.70 -28.85
CA LEU A 35 -12.95 -8.41 -28.99
C LEU A 35 -13.09 -9.80 -28.39
N ILE A 36 -12.88 -10.82 -29.22
CA ILE A 36 -12.83 -12.22 -28.78
C ILE A 36 -11.45 -12.75 -29.06
N GLY A 37 -10.78 -13.29 -28.04
CA GLY A 37 -9.40 -13.73 -28.17
C GLY A 37 -8.90 -14.48 -26.96
N ASP A 38 -7.66 -14.94 -27.05
CA ASP A 38 -6.99 -15.69 -26.00
C ASP A 38 -5.94 -14.81 -25.34
N LEU A 39 -6.06 -14.64 -24.01
CA LEU A 39 -5.05 -14.03 -23.17
C LEU A 39 -4.09 -15.11 -22.69
N TYR A 40 -2.80 -14.86 -22.86
CA TYR A 40 -1.72 -15.63 -22.30
C TYR A 40 -0.96 -14.76 -21.30
N LEU A 41 -0.59 -15.32 -20.16
CA LEU A 41 0.16 -14.61 -19.12
C LEU A 41 1.21 -15.54 -18.50
N TYR A 42 2.43 -15.01 -18.37
CA TYR A 42 3.53 -15.60 -17.64
C TYR A 42 3.99 -14.65 -16.55
N THR A 43 4.16 -15.18 -15.34
CA THR A 43 4.23 -14.41 -14.09
C THR A 43 5.61 -14.45 -13.43
N GLN A 44 6.54 -15.24 -13.98
CA GLN A 44 7.84 -15.54 -13.38
C GLN A 44 9.03 -14.95 -14.15
N GLY A 45 8.84 -13.83 -14.86
CA GLY A 45 9.91 -13.19 -15.63
C GLY A 45 11.01 -12.60 -14.75
N ALA A 46 12.25 -13.05 -14.92
CA ALA A 46 13.39 -12.54 -14.14
C ALA A 46 13.98 -11.21 -14.66
N ARG A 47 13.64 -10.76 -15.87
CA ARG A 47 14.18 -9.54 -16.48
C ARG A 47 13.20 -8.92 -17.46
N ARG A 48 13.28 -7.61 -17.70
CA ARG A 48 12.42 -6.98 -18.71
C ARG A 48 12.71 -7.51 -20.12
N LEU A 49 11.67 -7.98 -20.82
CA LEU A 49 11.74 -8.25 -22.25
C LEU A 49 11.25 -7.06 -23.06
N THR A 50 11.87 -6.82 -24.21
CA THR A 50 11.52 -5.72 -25.11
C THR A 50 11.63 -6.17 -26.57
N GLY A 51 11.01 -5.41 -27.47
CA GLY A 51 11.07 -5.66 -28.92
C GLY A 51 10.68 -7.09 -29.30
N ARG A 52 11.48 -7.74 -30.15
CA ARG A 52 11.21 -9.11 -30.60
C ARG A 52 11.20 -10.14 -29.48
N GLN A 53 12.03 -9.97 -28.44
CA GLN A 53 12.05 -10.92 -27.32
C GLN A 53 10.71 -10.93 -26.58
N LEU A 54 10.08 -9.75 -26.46
CA LEU A 54 8.75 -9.64 -25.90
C LEU A 54 7.70 -10.17 -26.89
N ALA A 55 7.76 -9.79 -28.17
CA ALA A 55 6.78 -10.25 -29.16
C ALA A 55 6.71 -11.78 -29.30
N ASP A 56 7.82 -12.47 -29.03
CA ASP A 56 7.91 -13.93 -29.18
C ASP A 56 8.14 -14.63 -27.82
N TRP A 57 7.77 -14.01 -26.70
CA TRP A 57 8.06 -14.53 -25.36
C TRP A 57 7.50 -15.94 -25.14
N ARG A 58 6.33 -16.27 -25.71
CA ARG A 58 5.69 -17.59 -25.62
C ARG A 58 6.48 -18.74 -26.25
N THR A 59 7.45 -18.43 -27.11
CA THR A 59 8.37 -19.45 -27.65
C THR A 59 9.43 -19.88 -26.63
N ARG A 60 9.61 -19.10 -25.57
CA ARG A 60 10.64 -19.27 -24.55
C ARG A 60 10.07 -19.70 -23.20
N PHE A 61 8.86 -19.23 -22.89
CA PHE A 61 8.20 -19.48 -21.62
C PHE A 61 6.81 -20.05 -21.87
N GLN A 62 6.49 -21.15 -21.18
CA GLN A 62 5.14 -21.69 -21.14
C GLN A 62 4.25 -20.70 -20.35
N PRO A 63 3.10 -20.27 -20.88
CA PRO A 63 2.16 -19.44 -20.13
C PRO A 63 1.67 -20.15 -18.87
N ASP A 64 1.66 -19.43 -17.74
CA ASP A 64 1.05 -19.90 -16.49
C ASP A 64 -0.49 -19.88 -16.62
N ILE A 65 -1.00 -18.89 -17.36
CA ILE A 65 -2.42 -18.67 -17.58
C ILE A 65 -2.69 -18.57 -19.07
N GLN A 66 -3.73 -19.28 -19.50
CA GLN A 66 -4.34 -19.14 -20.81
C GLN A 66 -5.86 -19.06 -20.63
N GLN A 67 -6.45 -17.94 -21.04
CA GLN A 67 -7.88 -17.69 -20.86
C GLN A 67 -8.50 -17.07 -22.10
N ARG A 68 -9.60 -17.65 -22.58
CA ARG A 68 -10.44 -17.06 -23.62
C ARG A 68 -11.22 -15.90 -23.02
N LEU A 69 -11.12 -14.71 -23.62
CA LEU A 69 -11.87 -13.52 -23.22
C LEU A 69 -12.83 -13.10 -24.33
N THR A 70 -14.04 -12.70 -23.92
CA THR A 70 -15.01 -11.97 -24.74
C THR A 70 -15.16 -10.60 -24.08
N LEU A 71 -14.71 -9.55 -24.78
CA LEU A 71 -14.70 -8.18 -24.28
C LEU A 71 -15.60 -7.31 -25.17
N PRO A 72 -16.85 -7.05 -24.75
CA PRO A 72 -17.70 -6.07 -25.42
C PRO A 72 -17.05 -4.66 -25.43
N PRO A 73 -17.53 -3.73 -26.27
CA PRO A 73 -17.03 -2.36 -26.30
C PRO A 73 -17.08 -1.72 -24.90
N ARG A 74 -15.98 -1.10 -24.48
CA ARG A 74 -15.84 -0.41 -23.17
C ARG A 74 -16.01 -1.30 -21.95
N GLN A 75 -15.93 -2.61 -22.12
CA GLN A 75 -15.98 -3.57 -21.01
C GLN A 75 -14.59 -4.09 -20.66
N SER A 76 -14.48 -4.56 -19.42
CA SER A 76 -13.24 -5.09 -18.86
C SER A 76 -13.40 -6.54 -18.42
N ALA A 77 -12.31 -7.29 -18.45
CA ALA A 77 -12.17 -8.55 -17.74
C ALA A 77 -11.10 -8.41 -16.66
N VAL A 78 -11.34 -9.03 -15.50
CA VAL A 78 -10.38 -9.11 -14.41
C VAL A 78 -9.82 -10.53 -14.35
N ILE A 79 -8.51 -10.64 -14.37
CA ILE A 79 -7.77 -11.89 -14.26
C ILE A 79 -7.01 -11.84 -12.95
N THR A 80 -7.35 -12.76 -12.04
CA THR A 80 -6.73 -12.89 -10.73
C THR A 80 -5.73 -14.03 -10.76
N PHE A 81 -4.54 -13.80 -10.23
CA PHE A 81 -3.51 -14.82 -10.10
C PHE A 81 -2.68 -14.58 -8.83
N PHE A 82 -1.87 -15.58 -8.47
CA PHE A 82 -1.06 -15.56 -7.26
C PHE A 82 0.41 -15.62 -7.62
N VAL A 83 1.17 -14.75 -6.96
CA VAL A 83 2.62 -14.76 -7.00
C VAL A 83 3.13 -15.49 -5.76
N PRO A 84 3.95 -16.56 -5.91
CA PRO A 84 4.46 -17.32 -4.79
C PRO A 84 5.30 -16.48 -3.80
N ALA A 85 5.28 -16.88 -2.53
CA ALA A 85 5.99 -16.22 -1.44
C ALA A 85 7.51 -16.22 -1.62
N ASP A 86 8.06 -17.29 -2.20
CA ASP A 86 9.49 -17.51 -2.41
C ASP A 86 10.04 -16.77 -3.64
N ALA A 87 9.16 -16.14 -4.41
CA ALA A 87 9.57 -15.67 -5.70
C ALA A 87 10.25 -14.27 -5.61
N PRO A 88 11.06 -13.87 -6.61
CA PRO A 88 11.95 -12.72 -6.49
C PRO A 88 11.24 -11.38 -6.23
N LEU A 89 11.92 -10.48 -5.51
CA LEU A 89 11.43 -9.12 -5.20
C LEU A 89 11.21 -8.26 -6.46
N THR A 90 12.04 -8.46 -7.49
CA THR A 90 11.87 -7.84 -8.80
C THR A 90 11.54 -8.90 -9.82
N ARG A 91 10.38 -8.77 -10.46
CA ARG A 91 9.95 -9.67 -11.52
C ARG A 91 9.16 -8.93 -12.59
N TYR A 92 8.93 -9.64 -13.69
CA TYR A 92 8.20 -9.16 -14.83
C TYR A 92 7.10 -10.15 -15.20
N PHE A 93 5.91 -9.60 -15.40
CA PHE A 93 4.83 -10.29 -16.07
C PHE A 93 4.96 -10.06 -17.57
N TYR A 94 4.78 -11.11 -18.36
CA TYR A 94 4.62 -11.01 -19.81
C TYR A 94 3.23 -11.49 -20.14
N ALA A 95 2.50 -10.69 -20.90
CA ALA A 95 1.20 -11.09 -21.39
C ALA A 95 1.11 -10.86 -22.88
N GLU A 96 0.25 -11.65 -23.52
CA GLU A 96 -0.10 -11.48 -24.91
C GLU A 96 -1.59 -11.75 -25.08
N PHE A 97 -2.30 -10.83 -25.75
CA PHE A 97 -3.66 -11.06 -26.20
C PHE A 97 -3.66 -11.30 -27.70
N VAL A 98 -4.27 -12.40 -28.11
CA VAL A 98 -4.36 -12.81 -29.52
C VAL A 98 -5.83 -12.86 -29.92
N SER A 99 -6.21 -12.05 -30.91
CA SER A 99 -7.56 -12.02 -31.47
C SER A 99 -7.48 -12.09 -32.99
N SER A 100 -7.95 -13.21 -33.55
CA SER A 100 -7.81 -13.52 -34.98
C SER A 100 -6.34 -13.43 -35.41
N THR A 101 -6.01 -12.56 -36.36
CA THR A 101 -4.65 -12.32 -36.85
C THR A 101 -3.89 -11.25 -36.08
N ASN A 102 -4.56 -10.52 -35.17
CA ASN A 102 -3.95 -9.46 -34.38
C ASN A 102 -3.42 -10.00 -33.06
N ARG A 103 -2.26 -9.51 -32.64
CA ARG A 103 -1.65 -9.82 -31.36
C ARG A 103 -1.10 -8.57 -30.71
N LEU A 104 -1.19 -8.51 -29.38
CA LEU A 104 -0.61 -7.45 -28.58
C LEU A 104 0.10 -8.08 -27.40
N ALA A 105 1.42 -7.93 -27.34
CA ALA A 105 2.24 -8.41 -26.23
C ALA A 105 2.72 -7.22 -25.39
N TRP A 106 2.72 -7.37 -24.07
CA TRP A 106 3.19 -6.36 -23.14
C TRP A 106 3.96 -6.99 -21.99
N THR A 107 4.77 -6.16 -21.32
CA THR A 107 5.46 -6.54 -20.09
C THR A 107 5.14 -5.52 -19.01
N GLN A 108 4.95 -6.01 -17.79
CA GLN A 108 4.78 -5.20 -16.60
C GLN A 108 5.81 -5.64 -15.57
N GLN A 109 6.49 -4.70 -14.93
CA GLN A 109 7.26 -5.01 -13.72
C GLN A 109 6.27 -5.12 -12.56
N GLU A 110 6.31 -6.24 -11.83
CA GLU A 110 5.66 -6.30 -10.53
C GLU A 110 6.52 -5.47 -9.57
N ILE A 111 5.93 -4.41 -9.04
CA ILE A 111 6.54 -3.63 -7.98
C ILE A 111 5.81 -4.02 -6.72
N ASN A 112 6.50 -4.74 -5.83
CA ASN A 112 6.02 -5.13 -4.52
C ASN A 112 6.00 -3.92 -3.55
N SER A 113 5.37 -2.83 -3.99
CA SER A 113 5.39 -1.56 -3.27
C SER A 113 4.24 -1.49 -2.25
N PRO A 114 4.49 -0.89 -1.08
CA PRO A 114 3.42 -0.53 -0.16
C PRO A 114 2.46 0.47 -0.84
N ILE A 115 1.20 0.47 -0.42
CA ILE A 115 0.21 1.43 -0.93
C ILE A 115 0.41 2.84 -0.36
N LEU A 116 1.05 2.94 0.80
CA LEU A 116 1.42 4.19 1.46
C LEU A 116 2.77 4.07 2.18
N ILE A 117 3.50 5.18 2.19
CA ILE A 117 4.76 5.36 2.91
C ILE A 117 4.73 6.73 3.57
N GLY A 118 5.01 6.79 4.87
CA GLY A 118 5.17 8.05 5.58
C GLY A 118 6.39 8.04 6.48
N ASN A 119 6.70 9.20 7.05
CA ASN A 119 7.84 9.39 7.92
C ASN A 119 7.43 10.13 9.19
N LEU A 120 7.83 9.61 10.34
CA LEU A 120 7.70 10.25 11.64
C LEU A 120 9.07 10.87 12.00
N ALA A 121 9.12 12.18 12.12
CA ALA A 121 10.36 12.87 12.48
C ALA A 121 10.07 14.15 13.30
N PRO A 122 10.73 14.36 14.44
CA PRO A 122 11.71 13.48 15.13
C PRO A 122 11.05 12.32 15.92
N HIS A 123 11.86 11.47 16.57
CA HIS A 123 11.43 10.38 17.47
C HIS A 123 10.58 9.26 16.85
N GLY A 124 10.61 9.13 15.52
CA GLY A 124 9.88 8.08 14.81
C GLY A 124 10.49 6.68 14.84
N ALA A 125 11.77 6.56 15.22
CA ALA A 125 12.52 5.32 15.08
C ALA A 125 11.87 4.19 15.89
N ASN A 126 11.57 3.06 15.24
CA ASN A 126 10.96 1.88 15.86
C ASN A 126 9.59 2.12 16.53
N ARG A 127 8.94 3.26 16.24
CA ARG A 127 7.69 3.64 16.89
C ARG A 127 6.50 2.89 16.28
N PRO A 128 5.65 2.23 17.10
CA PRO A 128 4.37 1.70 16.65
C PRO A 128 3.47 2.81 16.13
N VAL A 129 2.75 2.52 15.05
CA VAL A 129 1.84 3.45 14.39
C VAL A 129 0.60 2.74 13.90
N THR A 130 -0.55 3.36 14.15
CA THR A 130 -1.83 3.00 13.56
C THR A 130 -2.13 3.97 12.43
N VAL A 131 -2.47 3.43 11.27
CA VAL A 131 -2.81 4.18 10.06
C VAL A 131 -4.21 3.77 9.63
N GLN A 132 -5.15 4.69 9.70
CA GLN A 132 -6.50 4.51 9.18
C GLN A 132 -6.62 5.24 7.84
N ILE A 133 -7.12 4.54 6.82
CA ILE A 133 -7.29 5.04 5.46
C ILE A 133 -8.77 4.94 5.14
N THR A 134 -9.43 6.05 4.82
CA THR A 134 -10.89 6.07 4.58
C THR A 134 -11.23 6.94 3.38
N ASN A 135 -12.05 6.43 2.46
CA ASN A 135 -12.71 7.26 1.46
C ASN A 135 -13.96 7.87 2.09
N LEU A 136 -13.97 9.19 2.27
CA LEU A 136 -15.06 9.90 2.93
C LEU A 136 -16.38 9.87 2.14
N ASN A 137 -16.33 9.59 0.83
CA ASN A 137 -17.52 9.56 -0.02
C ASN A 137 -18.27 8.22 0.08
N THR A 138 -17.52 7.12 0.21
CA THR A 138 -18.07 5.75 0.19
C THR A 138 -18.08 5.10 1.56
N GLY A 139 -17.27 5.59 2.50
CA GLY A 139 -17.04 4.96 3.80
C GLY A 139 -16.10 3.75 3.73
N THR A 140 -15.62 3.36 2.54
CA THR A 140 -14.63 2.30 2.37
C THR A 140 -13.35 2.68 3.09
N GLY A 141 -12.76 1.76 3.86
CA GLY A 141 -11.52 2.04 4.54
C GLY A 141 -10.88 0.82 5.19
N ILE A 142 -9.64 0.99 5.61
CA ILE A 142 -8.85 -0.01 6.32
C ILE A 142 -8.09 0.65 7.47
N THR A 143 -7.87 -0.10 8.54
CA THR A 143 -6.99 0.30 9.64
C THR A 143 -5.83 -0.67 9.71
N LYS A 144 -4.61 -0.11 9.78
CA LYS A 144 -3.36 -0.86 9.73
C LYS A 144 -2.48 -0.47 10.90
N THR A 145 -2.00 -1.47 11.62
CA THR A 145 -0.95 -1.32 12.61
C THR A 145 0.38 -1.74 12.00
N THR A 146 1.39 -0.91 12.17
CA THR A 146 2.76 -1.16 11.69
C THR A 146 3.75 -0.51 12.63
N THR A 147 5.03 -0.71 12.39
CA THR A 147 6.12 -0.08 13.16
C THR A 147 7.02 0.66 12.18
N ALA A 148 7.31 1.91 12.49
CA ALA A 148 8.27 2.69 11.73
C ALA A 148 9.68 2.08 11.85
N ASP A 149 10.47 2.13 10.77
CA ASP A 149 11.84 1.63 10.80
C ASP A 149 12.77 2.56 11.61
N ALA A 150 14.07 2.23 11.66
CA ALA A 150 15.07 3.01 12.39
C ALA A 150 15.20 4.47 11.91
N ASN A 151 14.71 4.80 10.71
CA ASN A 151 14.68 6.17 10.18
C ASN A 151 13.31 6.84 10.38
N GLY A 152 12.40 6.22 11.13
CA GLY A 152 11.04 6.70 11.34
C GLY A 152 10.13 6.47 10.13
N VAL A 153 10.49 5.63 9.17
CA VAL A 153 9.65 5.38 7.98
C VAL A 153 8.73 4.19 8.21
N TRP A 154 7.42 4.41 8.13
CA TRP A 154 6.40 3.37 8.18
C TRP A 154 5.83 3.09 6.79
N ARG A 155 5.33 1.87 6.60
CA ARG A 155 4.83 1.38 5.31
C ARG A 155 3.55 0.59 5.54
N VAL A 156 2.57 0.81 4.67
CA VAL A 156 1.30 0.06 4.66
C VAL A 156 1.19 -0.71 3.35
N SER A 157 0.99 -2.02 3.46
CA SER A 157 0.71 -2.91 2.33
C SER A 157 -0.68 -3.51 2.50
N LEU A 158 -1.30 -3.89 1.37
CA LEU A 158 -2.57 -4.61 1.38
C LEU A 158 -2.35 -6.06 1.81
N GLN A 159 -3.25 -6.55 2.64
CA GLN A 159 -3.33 -7.92 3.15
C GLN A 159 -4.72 -8.48 2.84
N ALA A 160 -4.89 -9.80 3.00
CA ALA A 160 -6.18 -10.45 2.87
C ALA A 160 -7.22 -9.76 3.77
N GLY A 161 -8.35 -9.37 3.19
CA GLY A 161 -9.41 -8.58 3.84
C GLY A 161 -9.46 -7.11 3.42
N ASP A 162 -8.39 -6.56 2.83
CA ASP A 162 -8.37 -5.14 2.41
C ASP A 162 -8.93 -4.89 1.01
N GLU A 163 -9.41 -5.93 0.32
CA GLU A 163 -9.70 -5.88 -1.12
C GLU A 163 -10.72 -4.83 -1.52
N ALA A 164 -11.65 -4.50 -0.64
CA ALA A 164 -12.68 -3.52 -0.89
C ALA A 164 -12.10 -2.15 -1.31
N ILE A 165 -10.89 -1.81 -0.84
CA ILE A 165 -10.23 -0.56 -1.22
C ILE A 165 -9.86 -0.53 -2.71
N LEU A 166 -9.51 -1.68 -3.30
CA LEU A 166 -9.10 -1.79 -4.71
C LEU A 166 -10.29 -1.64 -5.67
N ASP A 167 -11.48 -2.03 -5.20
CA ASP A 167 -12.73 -1.99 -5.96
C ASP A 167 -13.45 -0.64 -5.82
N ASP A 168 -12.97 0.24 -4.93
CA ASP A 168 -13.51 1.58 -4.76
C ASP A 168 -13.14 2.47 -5.97
N ASP A 169 -14.14 3.14 -6.56
CA ASP A 169 -13.94 4.03 -7.71
C ASP A 169 -12.95 5.18 -7.40
N GLY A 170 -12.81 5.53 -6.12
CA GLY A 170 -11.87 6.52 -5.61
C GLY A 170 -10.43 6.04 -5.51
N PHE A 171 -10.12 4.74 -5.70
CA PHE A 171 -8.81 4.17 -5.41
C PHE A 171 -7.65 4.95 -6.05
N TYR A 172 -7.76 5.30 -7.33
CA TYR A 172 -6.72 6.04 -8.06
C TYR A 172 -6.90 7.56 -8.07
N THR A 173 -7.64 8.11 -7.10
CA THR A 173 -7.94 9.54 -7.01
C THR A 173 -7.61 10.10 -5.61
N PRO A 174 -7.32 11.40 -5.47
CA PRO A 174 -6.94 12.01 -4.20
C PRO A 174 -8.17 12.27 -3.31
N VAL A 175 -8.85 11.21 -2.87
CA VAL A 175 -10.09 11.27 -2.06
C VAL A 175 -9.95 10.63 -0.69
N TRP A 176 -8.78 10.06 -0.38
CA TRP A 176 -8.57 9.30 0.85
C TRP A 176 -8.17 10.23 1.99
N LEU A 177 -8.86 10.10 3.13
CA LEU A 177 -8.40 10.63 4.41
C LEU A 177 -7.49 9.58 5.05
N VAL A 178 -6.24 9.96 5.32
CA VAL A 178 -5.32 9.14 6.10
C VAL A 178 -5.17 9.75 7.49
N HIS A 179 -5.47 8.97 8.52
CA HIS A 179 -5.28 9.32 9.92
C HIS A 179 -4.16 8.47 10.49
N VAL A 180 -3.15 9.12 11.05
CA VAL A 180 -1.93 8.50 11.56
C VAL A 180 -1.84 8.77 13.06
N LYS A 181 -1.84 7.71 13.86
CA LYS A 181 -1.63 7.75 15.31
C LYS A 181 -0.34 7.00 15.64
N ALA A 182 0.71 7.73 15.94
CA ALA A 182 1.93 7.14 16.49
C ALA A 182 1.76 6.96 18.00
N GLN A 183 2.34 5.90 18.57
CA GLN A 183 2.30 5.67 20.02
C GLN A 183 2.86 6.89 20.77
N GLY A 184 2.18 7.33 21.82
CA GLY A 184 2.65 8.43 22.68
C GLY A 184 2.51 9.82 22.04
N ALA A 185 1.80 9.94 20.92
CA ALA A 185 1.73 11.18 20.14
C ALA A 185 0.29 11.50 19.73
N LEU A 186 -0.01 12.79 19.61
CA LEU A 186 -1.24 13.27 18.99
C LEU A 186 -1.35 12.77 17.55
N SER A 187 -2.57 12.42 17.17
CA SER A 187 -2.86 11.96 15.82
C SER A 187 -2.78 13.08 14.78
N GLN A 188 -2.54 12.69 13.53
CA GLN A 188 -2.45 13.60 12.40
C GLN A 188 -3.32 13.13 11.24
N GLN A 189 -3.96 14.07 10.57
CA GLN A 189 -4.83 13.83 9.43
C GLN A 189 -4.23 14.38 8.14
N PHE A 190 -4.31 13.58 7.08
CA PHE A 190 -3.85 13.89 5.74
C PHE A 190 -5.02 13.70 4.77
N PRO A 191 -5.80 14.77 4.51
CA PRO A 191 -6.90 14.72 3.55
C PRO A 191 -6.38 14.64 2.12
N GLU A 192 -7.25 14.25 1.19
CA GLU A 192 -6.97 14.22 -0.26
C GLU A 192 -5.73 13.38 -0.64
N THR A 193 -5.46 12.32 0.13
CA THR A 193 -4.35 11.40 -0.13
C THR A 193 -4.66 10.54 -1.37
N LEU A 194 -3.66 10.34 -2.22
CA LEU A 194 -3.73 9.49 -3.42
C LEU A 194 -3.28 8.06 -3.11
N LEU A 195 -3.98 7.06 -3.64
CA LEU A 195 -3.55 5.66 -3.64
C LEU A 195 -3.33 5.12 -5.08
N PRO A 196 -2.44 4.13 -5.25
CA PRO A 196 -1.28 3.91 -4.39
C PRO A 196 -0.33 5.12 -4.48
N GLY A 197 0.17 5.61 -3.35
CA GLY A 197 1.16 6.71 -3.31
C GLY A 197 2.62 6.24 -3.33
N GLY A 198 2.84 4.92 -3.26
CA GLY A 198 4.12 4.32 -2.87
C GLY A 198 5.11 3.97 -3.98
N ASP A 199 5.82 4.95 -4.54
CA ASP A 199 7.16 4.75 -5.12
C ASP A 199 8.18 5.85 -4.69
N THR A 200 7.72 6.92 -4.05
CA THR A 200 8.54 7.95 -3.40
C THR A 200 7.90 8.30 -2.07
N LEU A 201 8.70 8.62 -1.03
CA LEU A 201 8.18 9.24 0.20
C LEU A 201 7.27 10.39 -0.22
N ASP A 202 5.97 10.26 0.07
CA ASP A 202 5.06 11.36 -0.18
C ASP A 202 5.55 12.53 0.69
N PRO A 203 5.96 13.67 0.12
CA PRO A 203 6.41 14.80 0.91
C PRO A 203 5.33 15.28 1.90
N TYR A 204 4.06 14.93 1.67
CA TYR A 204 2.93 15.29 2.52
C TYR A 204 2.71 14.35 3.71
N LEU A 205 3.17 13.09 3.68
CA LEU A 205 3.03 12.15 4.81
C LEU A 205 4.24 12.20 5.76
N ARG A 206 4.66 13.43 6.07
CA ARG A 206 5.70 13.70 7.07
C ARG A 206 5.06 14.23 8.34
N SER A 207 5.14 13.43 9.37
CA SER A 207 4.61 13.70 10.69
C SER A 207 5.68 14.29 11.59
N GLN A 208 5.53 15.57 11.94
CA GLN A 208 6.19 16.11 13.12
C GLN A 208 5.40 15.67 14.34
N LEU A 209 5.97 14.75 15.12
CA LEU A 209 5.31 14.19 16.29
C LEU A 209 5.18 15.24 17.40
N VAL A 210 3.98 15.38 17.94
CA VAL A 210 3.72 16.07 19.20
C VAL A 210 3.54 14.97 20.24
N LEU A 211 4.60 14.71 21.01
CA LEU A 211 4.64 13.64 22.01
C LEU A 211 4.02 14.10 23.33
N GLY A 212 3.45 13.17 24.09
CA GLY A 212 2.88 13.42 25.41
C GLY A 212 1.52 12.77 25.63
N ASP A 213 0.89 12.28 24.58
CA ASP A 213 -0.41 11.60 24.60
C ASP A 213 -0.19 10.09 24.84
N VAL A 214 -0.06 9.74 26.11
CA VAL A 214 0.33 8.43 26.64
C VAL A 214 -0.83 7.46 26.59
N ASP A 215 -2.05 7.92 26.89
CA ASP A 215 -3.23 7.06 26.90
C ASP A 215 -3.95 6.95 25.54
N GLY A 216 -3.57 7.80 24.59
CA GLY A 216 -3.97 7.72 23.18
C GLY A 216 -5.25 8.47 22.84
N ASP A 217 -5.76 9.34 23.70
CA ASP A 217 -7.06 10.00 23.54
C ASP A 217 -7.06 11.28 22.68
N ASP A 218 -5.89 11.66 22.14
CA ASP A 218 -5.66 12.88 21.35
C ASP A 218 -5.75 14.19 22.17
N CYS A 219 -5.60 14.13 23.50
CA CYS A 219 -5.35 15.26 24.38
C CYS A 219 -4.07 14.96 25.19
N ILE A 220 -3.30 15.99 25.53
CA ILE A 220 -2.13 15.86 26.40
C ILE A 220 -2.48 16.55 27.71
N ASP A 221 -2.80 15.80 28.75
CA ASP A 221 -3.29 16.37 30.01
C ASP A 221 -2.72 15.69 31.27
N ASP A 222 -3.38 15.89 32.41
CA ASP A 222 -2.93 15.34 33.69
C ASP A 222 -3.07 13.82 33.76
N ALA A 223 -3.93 13.18 32.96
CA ALA A 223 -3.99 11.74 32.85
C ALA A 223 -2.69 11.18 32.26
N ASP A 224 -2.15 11.78 31.20
CA ASP A 224 -0.87 11.39 30.61
C ASP A 224 0.30 11.61 31.56
N LEU A 225 0.29 12.75 32.24
CA LEU A 225 1.28 13.08 33.26
C LEU A 225 1.30 12.03 34.36
N LEU A 226 0.13 11.65 34.89
CA LEU A 226 0.01 10.62 35.91
C LEU A 226 0.42 9.25 35.38
N ALA A 227 0.12 8.93 34.12
CA ALA A 227 0.55 7.68 33.49
C ALA A 227 2.08 7.55 33.44
N VAL A 228 2.81 8.61 33.11
CA VAL A 228 4.29 8.62 33.19
C VAL A 228 4.75 8.45 34.62
N LEU A 229 4.22 9.24 35.56
CA LEU A 229 4.64 9.21 36.97
C LEU A 229 4.39 7.85 37.66
N PHE A 230 3.31 7.15 37.31
CA PHE A 230 3.04 5.80 37.83
C PHE A 230 4.01 4.74 37.31
N ASN A 231 4.63 4.97 36.15
CA ASN A 231 5.59 4.05 35.54
C ASN A 231 7.05 4.50 35.72
N PHE A 232 7.30 5.60 36.44
CA PHE A 232 8.61 6.22 36.58
C PHE A 232 9.67 5.24 37.15
N GLY A 233 10.84 5.19 36.51
CA GLY A 233 11.92 4.23 36.77
C GLY A 233 11.68 2.82 36.22
N GLY A 234 10.56 2.59 35.52
CA GLY A 234 10.21 1.33 34.88
C GLY A 234 10.55 1.30 33.38
N ASN A 235 9.96 0.35 32.65
CA ASN A 235 10.16 0.14 31.21
C ASN A 235 8.82 -0.03 30.46
N ASN A 236 7.77 0.63 30.93
CA ASN A 236 6.46 0.56 30.29
C ASN A 236 6.52 1.26 28.92
N PRO A 237 6.31 0.54 27.80
CA PRO A 237 6.53 1.09 26.46
C PRO A 237 5.56 2.22 26.10
N SER A 238 4.41 2.34 26.77
CA SER A 238 3.48 3.46 26.51
C SER A 238 3.90 4.75 27.20
N ALA A 239 4.59 4.65 28.35
CA ALA A 239 5.08 5.79 29.11
C ALA A 239 6.53 6.19 28.74
N ASP A 240 7.28 5.29 28.11
CA ASP A 240 8.58 5.56 27.49
C ASP A 240 8.35 6.27 26.14
N LEU A 241 8.16 7.59 26.22
CA LEU A 241 7.81 8.46 25.11
C LEU A 241 9.00 8.72 24.20
N ASN A 242 10.23 8.66 24.70
CA ASN A 242 11.43 8.89 23.90
C ASN A 242 12.00 7.60 23.26
N MET A 243 11.55 6.41 23.72
CA MET A 243 11.93 5.07 23.29
C MET A 243 13.36 4.65 23.61
N ASP A 244 13.90 5.06 24.75
CA ASP A 244 15.24 4.69 25.22
C ASP A 244 15.26 3.47 26.16
N GLY A 245 14.09 2.95 26.53
CA GLY A 245 13.92 1.74 27.33
C GLY A 245 13.76 1.96 28.83
N ILE A 246 13.74 3.21 29.30
CA ILE A 246 13.42 3.57 30.69
C ILE A 246 12.43 4.73 30.72
N VAL A 247 11.48 4.68 31.66
CA VAL A 247 10.57 5.81 31.90
C VAL A 247 11.23 6.75 32.91
N ASP A 248 11.66 7.93 32.48
CA ASP A 248 12.36 8.86 33.36
C ASP A 248 11.90 10.33 33.19
N ASP A 249 12.72 11.27 33.67
CA ASP A 249 12.41 12.69 33.59
C ASP A 249 12.38 13.22 32.15
N ALA A 250 13.06 12.57 31.21
CA ALA A 250 12.97 12.93 29.80
C ALA A 250 11.56 12.69 29.23
N ASP A 251 10.91 11.58 29.57
CA ASP A 251 9.52 11.30 29.15
C ASP A 251 8.54 12.25 29.82
N LEU A 252 8.75 12.51 31.11
CA LEU A 252 7.96 13.47 31.87
C LEU A 252 8.02 14.87 31.23
N LEU A 253 9.21 15.30 30.81
CA LEU A 253 9.38 16.58 30.13
C LEU A 253 8.68 16.62 28.77
N LEU A 254 8.58 15.51 28.03
CA LEU A 254 7.82 15.47 26.78
C LEU A 254 6.33 15.76 26.99
N VAL A 255 5.71 15.19 28.03
CA VAL A 255 4.32 15.51 28.41
C VAL A 255 4.21 16.99 28.80
N LEU A 256 5.08 17.48 29.69
CA LEU A 256 5.01 18.84 30.21
C LEU A 256 5.25 19.92 29.14
N PHE A 257 6.09 19.65 28.15
CA PHE A 257 6.33 20.59 27.05
C PHE A 257 5.12 20.75 26.12
N ASN A 258 4.29 19.71 26.00
CA ASN A 258 3.12 19.72 25.12
C ASN A 258 1.79 19.71 25.90
N PHE A 259 1.83 19.98 27.20
CA PHE A 259 0.67 19.93 28.08
C PHE A 259 -0.44 20.88 27.61
N GLY A 260 -1.66 20.36 27.49
CA GLY A 260 -2.84 21.03 26.98
C GLY A 260 -3.00 21.02 25.45
N ALA A 261 -2.14 20.31 24.70
CA ALA A 261 -2.29 20.18 23.26
C ALA A 261 -3.30 19.08 22.88
N GLY A 262 -3.97 19.23 21.72
CA GLY A 262 -4.91 18.22 21.19
C GLY A 262 -6.33 18.32 21.76
N CYS A 263 -6.47 18.98 22.90
CA CYS A 263 -7.70 19.46 23.49
C CYS A 263 -8.14 20.81 22.85
#